data_AF-E3NWH2-F1
#
_entry.id   AF-E3NWH2-F1
#
_cell.length_a   1.000
_cell.length_b   1.000
_cell.length_c   1.000
_cell.angle_alpha   90.00
_cell.angle_beta   90.00
_cell.angle_gamma   90.00
#
_symmetry.space_group_name_H-M   'P 1'
#
loop_
_entity.id
_entity.type
_entity.pdbx_description
1 polymer ?
#
loop_
_entity_poly.entity_id
_entity_poly.type
_entity_poly.pdbx_seq_one_letter_code
_entity_poly.pdbx_strand_id
1 'polypeptide(L)'
;MQLVFVSREKYRQKNNHDWIDELTQHYPNTYIIPEGGTNELAIQGCQEILTPEDLNHYDVICCAVGTGGTITGLINASSSQQEILGFSALKGDFLQQDVSQLTHKSNWKILDDYCFGGYAKTTVELVSFINNFEQQYRIPLEQIYTGKMFYGIFDLISKGYFKENAKILILHSGGLQGRS
;
A
#
# COMPACT_ATOMS: atom_id res chain seq x y z
N MET A 1 -10.01 -11.05 -22.97
CA MET A 1 -10.40 -9.97 -22.04
C MET A 1 -11.57 -9.22 -22.64
N GLN A 2 -12.69 -9.10 -21.91
CA GLN A 2 -13.85 -8.31 -22.31
C GLN A 2 -13.95 -7.08 -21.41
N LEU A 3 -14.11 -5.89 -22.00
CA LEU A 3 -14.17 -4.64 -21.25
C LEU A 3 -15.61 -4.12 -21.23
N VAL A 4 -16.10 -3.80 -20.04
CA VAL A 4 -17.40 -3.16 -19.82
C VAL A 4 -17.14 -1.79 -19.21
N PHE A 5 -17.38 -0.74 -19.98
CA PHE A 5 -17.12 0.63 -19.54
C PHE A 5 -18.25 1.10 -18.62
N VAL A 6 -17.87 1.72 -17.50
CA VAL A 6 -18.80 2.32 -16.53
C VAL A 6 -18.41 3.77 -16.26
N SER A 7 -19.38 4.61 -15.93
CA SER A 7 -19.10 5.97 -15.49
C SER A 7 -18.40 5.97 -14.13
N ARG A 8 -17.66 7.04 -13.82
CA ARG A 8 -17.06 7.23 -12.49
C ARG A 8 -18.12 7.24 -11.38
N GLU A 9 -19.31 7.76 -11.68
CA GLU A 9 -20.43 7.79 -10.74
C GLU A 9 -20.94 6.39 -10.43
N LYS A 10 -21.18 5.56 -11.47
CA LYS A 10 -21.56 4.14 -11.26
C LYS A 10 -20.44 3.39 -10.51
N TYR A 11 -19.17 3.60 -10.87
CA TYR A 11 -18.05 2.95 -10.18
C TYR A 11 -17.94 3.31 -8.68
N ARG A 12 -18.32 4.53 -8.27
CA ARG A 12 -18.36 4.89 -6.84
C ARG A 12 -19.34 4.03 -6.04
N GLN A 13 -20.34 3.46 -6.69
CA GLN A 13 -21.31 2.54 -6.08
C GLN A 13 -20.83 1.08 -6.07
N LYS A 14 -19.54 0.79 -6.29
CA LYS A 14 -19.00 -0.58 -6.40
C LYS A 14 -19.31 -1.54 -5.25
N ASN A 15 -19.63 -1.00 -4.08
CA ASN A 15 -20.02 -1.78 -2.89
C ASN A 15 -21.54 -1.77 -2.63
N ASN A 16 -22.33 -1.19 -3.54
CA ASN A 16 -23.79 -1.15 -3.44
C ASN A 16 -24.36 -2.53 -3.82
N HIS A 17 -25.21 -3.07 -2.94
CA HIS A 17 -25.82 -4.39 -3.11
C HIS A 17 -26.63 -4.50 -4.40
N ASP A 18 -27.40 -3.48 -4.77
CA ASP A 18 -28.24 -3.51 -5.98
C ASP A 18 -27.37 -3.64 -7.25
N TRP A 19 -26.22 -2.98 -7.29
CA TRP A 19 -25.32 -3.10 -8.44
C TRP A 19 -24.58 -4.44 -8.46
N ILE A 20 -24.18 -4.97 -7.30
CA ILE A 20 -23.59 -6.31 -7.19
C ILE A 20 -24.58 -7.40 -7.63
N ASP A 21 -25.85 -7.27 -7.27
CA ASP A 21 -26.92 -8.17 -7.67
C ASP A 21 -27.17 -8.08 -9.19
N GLU A 22 -27.20 -6.87 -9.75
CA GLU A 22 -27.28 -6.64 -11.21
C GLU A 22 -26.13 -7.35 -11.94
N LEU A 23 -24.89 -7.23 -11.44
CA LEU A 23 -23.72 -7.89 -12.01
C LEU A 23 -23.80 -9.41 -11.91
N THR A 24 -24.27 -9.93 -10.77
CA THR A 24 -24.38 -11.39 -10.54
C THR A 24 -25.45 -12.01 -11.44
N GLN A 25 -26.53 -11.27 -11.74
CA GLN A 25 -27.55 -11.71 -12.70
C GLN A 25 -27.02 -11.74 -14.14
N HIS A 26 -26.25 -10.73 -14.55
CA HIS A 26 -25.65 -10.68 -15.90
C HIS A 26 -24.51 -11.68 -16.07
N TYR A 27 -23.76 -11.96 -15.01
CA TYR A 27 -22.61 -12.86 -14.99
C TYR A 27 -22.79 -13.93 -13.91
N PRO A 28 -23.65 -14.95 -14.17
CA PRO A 28 -23.88 -16.01 -13.21
C PRO A 28 -22.59 -16.81 -12.95
N ASN A 29 -22.43 -17.31 -11.72
CA ASN A 29 -21.23 -18.03 -11.26
C ASN A 29 -19.93 -17.21 -11.32
N THR A 30 -20.00 -15.90 -11.08
CA THR A 30 -18.84 -15.02 -11.03
C THR A 30 -18.21 -14.94 -9.64
N TYR A 31 -16.91 -14.63 -9.60
CA TYR A 31 -16.22 -14.21 -8.38
C TYR A 31 -15.81 -12.74 -8.51
N ILE A 32 -16.35 -11.90 -7.64
CA ILE A 32 -16.07 -10.46 -7.67
C ILE A 32 -14.77 -10.20 -6.91
N ILE A 33 -13.75 -9.75 -7.64
CA ILE A 33 -12.51 -9.26 -7.04
C ILE A 33 -12.70 -7.77 -6.71
N PRO A 34 -12.54 -7.35 -5.44
CA PRO A 34 -12.73 -5.97 -5.04
C PRO A 34 -11.63 -5.06 -5.63
N GLU A 35 -11.84 -3.74 -5.53
CA GLU A 35 -10.81 -2.75 -5.88
C GLU A 35 -9.50 -3.06 -5.14
N GLY A 36 -8.38 -3.03 -5.87
CA GLY A 36 -7.07 -3.41 -5.33
C GLY A 36 -6.92 -4.87 -4.92
N GLY A 37 -7.93 -5.73 -5.17
CA GLY A 37 -7.93 -7.15 -4.83
C GLY A 37 -7.96 -7.44 -3.33
N THR A 38 -8.24 -6.45 -2.47
CA THR A 38 -8.19 -6.61 -1.02
C THR A 38 -9.40 -7.39 -0.50
N ASN A 39 -9.17 -8.63 -0.11
CA ASN A 39 -10.11 -9.51 0.58
C ASN A 39 -9.33 -10.42 1.56
N GLU A 40 -10.03 -11.27 2.31
CA GLU A 40 -9.42 -12.18 3.29
C GLU A 40 -8.35 -13.10 2.69
N LEU A 41 -8.58 -13.62 1.47
CA LEU A 41 -7.62 -14.49 0.78
C LEU A 41 -6.36 -13.73 0.35
N ALA A 42 -6.50 -12.49 -0.14
CA ALA A 42 -5.37 -11.65 -0.48
C ALA A 42 -4.56 -11.26 0.76
N ILE A 43 -5.23 -10.98 1.88
CA ILE A 43 -4.57 -10.70 3.16
C ILE A 43 -3.80 -11.94 3.64
N GLN A 44 -4.39 -13.13 3.53
CA GLN A 44 -3.71 -14.39 3.82
C GLN A 44 -2.46 -14.55 2.95
N GLY A 45 -2.57 -14.38 1.63
CA GLY A 45 -1.41 -14.48 0.74
C GLY A 45 -0.33 -13.43 1.05
N CYS A 46 -0.71 -12.23 1.46
CA CYS A 46 0.26 -11.19 1.85
C CYS A 46 0.98 -11.48 3.17
N GLN A 47 0.48 -12.39 4.02
CA GLN A 47 1.22 -12.83 5.22
C GLN A 47 2.47 -13.62 4.86
N GLU A 48 2.48 -14.28 3.69
CA GLU A 48 3.62 -15.08 3.22
C GLU A 48 4.81 -14.21 2.75
N ILE A 49 4.62 -12.89 2.63
CA ILE A 49 5.70 -11.96 2.24
C ILE A 49 6.82 -11.94 3.27
N LEU A 50 6.48 -12.06 4.56
CA LEU A 50 7.48 -12.11 5.63
C LEU A 50 7.87 -13.55 5.92
N THR A 51 9.17 -13.81 5.82
CA THR A 51 9.73 -15.10 6.21
C THR A 51 9.94 -15.15 7.73
N PRO A 52 10.05 -16.34 8.35
CA PRO A 52 10.39 -16.46 9.77
C PRO A 52 11.71 -15.75 10.16
N GLU A 53 12.64 -15.61 9.22
CA GLU A 53 13.89 -14.89 9.42
C GLU A 53 13.65 -13.37 9.54
N ASP A 54 12.80 -12.80 8.67
CA ASP A 54 12.46 -11.37 8.68
C ASP A 54 11.87 -10.93 10.03
N LEU A 55 11.10 -11.81 10.67
CA LEU A 55 10.44 -11.55 11.97
C LEU A 55 11.43 -11.30 13.12
N ASN A 56 12.69 -11.73 12.97
CA ASN A 56 13.73 -11.65 13.97
C ASN A 56 14.89 -10.72 13.56
N HIS A 57 14.93 -10.27 12.31
CA HIS A 57 16.05 -9.48 11.76
C HIS A 57 15.75 -8.01 11.55
N TYR A 58 14.49 -7.60 11.44
CA TYR A 58 14.13 -6.21 11.18
C TYR A 58 13.28 -5.63 12.31
N ASP A 59 13.54 -4.37 12.64
CA ASP A 59 12.80 -3.61 13.65
C ASP A 59 11.58 -2.92 13.04
N VAL A 60 11.70 -2.46 11.78
CA VAL A 60 10.63 -1.74 11.09
C VAL A 60 10.42 -2.32 9.69
N ILE A 61 9.16 -2.50 9.31
CA ILE A 61 8.77 -2.97 7.98
C ILE A 61 7.90 -1.92 7.30
N CYS A 62 8.34 -1.44 6.14
CA CYS A 62 7.70 -0.37 5.40
C CYS A 62 7.01 -0.90 4.13
N CYS A 63 5.81 -0.41 3.84
CA CYS A 63 5.14 -0.67 2.56
C CYS A 63 4.30 0.53 2.09
N ALA A 64 4.07 0.64 0.79
CA ALA A 64 3.12 1.60 0.24
C ALA A 64 1.68 1.07 0.41
N VAL A 65 0.72 1.98 0.67
CA VAL A 65 -0.67 1.60 0.97
C VAL A 65 -1.63 2.22 -0.05
N GLY A 66 -2.40 1.34 -0.69
CA GLY A 66 -3.59 1.66 -1.47
C GLY A 66 -4.84 1.23 -0.73
N THR A 67 -5.38 0.05 -1.05
CA THR A 67 -6.63 -0.50 -0.47
C THR A 67 -6.43 -1.29 0.83
N GLY A 68 -5.21 -1.36 1.37
CA GLY A 68 -4.94 -1.96 2.68
C GLY A 68 -4.55 -3.44 2.70
N GLY A 69 -4.85 -4.23 1.66
CA GLY A 69 -4.62 -5.69 1.70
C GLY A 69 -3.18 -6.12 2.00
N THR A 70 -2.20 -5.50 1.36
CA THR A 70 -0.77 -5.82 1.57
C THR A 70 -0.32 -5.48 2.98
N ILE A 71 -0.60 -4.28 3.47
CA ILE A 71 -0.18 -3.87 4.82
C ILE A 71 -0.85 -4.72 5.89
N THR A 72 -2.14 -5.06 5.74
CA THR A 72 -2.82 -5.94 6.68
C THR A 72 -2.18 -7.32 6.74
N GLY A 73 -1.75 -7.87 5.60
CA GLY A 73 -0.99 -9.14 5.57
C GLY A 73 0.33 -9.04 6.34
N LEU A 74 1.11 -7.97 6.11
CA LEU A 74 2.35 -7.72 6.83
C LEU A 74 2.12 -7.54 8.34
N ILE A 75 1.07 -6.80 8.72
CA ILE A 75 0.67 -6.63 10.12
C ILE A 75 0.36 -8.00 10.74
N ASN A 76 -0.46 -8.81 10.08
CA ASN A 76 -0.87 -10.11 10.61
C ASN A 76 0.31 -11.09 10.76
N ALA A 77 1.29 -11.03 9.87
CA ALA A 77 2.50 -11.85 9.94
C ALA A 77 3.55 -11.35 10.96
N SER A 78 3.61 -10.04 11.24
CA SER A 78 4.70 -9.44 12.03
C SER A 78 4.75 -9.89 13.50
N SER A 79 5.92 -9.81 14.12
CA SER A 79 6.04 -10.00 15.57
C SER A 79 5.69 -8.73 16.34
N SER A 80 5.40 -8.84 17.64
CA SER A 80 5.09 -7.67 18.49
C SER A 80 6.27 -6.73 18.73
N GLN A 81 7.49 -7.15 18.39
CA GLN A 81 8.72 -6.36 18.49
C GLN A 81 8.90 -5.44 17.26
N GLN A 82 8.20 -5.72 16.17
CA GLN A 82 8.33 -4.99 14.90
C GLN A 82 7.30 -3.88 14.80
N GLU A 83 7.67 -2.77 14.17
CA GLU A 83 6.76 -1.70 13.78
C GLU A 83 6.45 -1.80 12.27
N ILE A 84 5.18 -1.71 11.88
CA ILE A 84 4.78 -1.70 10.47
C ILE A 84 4.38 -0.29 10.05
N LEU A 85 5.10 0.29 9.09
CA LEU A 85 4.83 1.62 8.56
C LEU A 85 4.22 1.54 7.16
N GLY A 86 3.00 2.04 7.04
CA GLY A 86 2.32 2.25 5.78
C GLY A 86 2.51 3.65 5.24
N PHE A 87 2.86 3.80 3.97
CA PHE A 87 2.94 5.09 3.30
C PHE A 87 1.79 5.20 2.31
N SER A 88 0.79 6.02 2.66
CA SER A 88 -0.43 6.15 1.88
C SER A 88 -0.18 6.86 0.55
N ALA A 89 -0.64 6.25 -0.54
CA ALA A 89 -0.74 6.94 -1.83
C ALA A 89 -1.97 7.87 -1.91
N LEU A 90 -2.91 7.71 -0.97
CA LEU A 90 -4.18 8.43 -0.86
C LEU A 90 -4.07 9.52 0.21
N LYS A 91 -4.88 10.57 0.10
CA LYS A 91 -4.91 11.65 1.10
C LYS A 91 -6.09 11.47 2.05
N GLY A 92 -5.86 11.46 3.35
CA GLY A 92 -6.89 11.31 4.38
C GLY A 92 -6.66 10.13 5.32
N ASP A 93 -7.45 10.08 6.39
CA ASP A 93 -7.34 9.15 7.51
C ASP A 93 -8.11 7.84 7.33
N PHE A 94 -8.93 7.72 6.29
CA PHE A 94 -9.80 6.57 6.06
C PHE A 94 -9.04 5.24 5.97
N LEU A 95 -7.81 5.22 5.43
CA LEU A 95 -7.03 3.97 5.35
C LEU A 95 -6.65 3.42 6.73
N GLN A 96 -6.39 4.30 7.70
CA GLN A 96 -6.15 3.87 9.07
C GLN A 96 -7.40 3.21 9.65
N GLN A 97 -8.58 3.74 9.36
CA GLN A 97 -9.85 3.17 9.81
C GLN A 97 -10.13 1.84 9.12
N ASP A 98 -9.97 1.77 7.79
CA ASP A 98 -10.19 0.56 7.00
C ASP A 98 -9.28 -0.58 7.46
N VAL A 99 -7.98 -0.33 7.62
CA VAL A 99 -7.02 -1.35 8.06
C VAL A 99 -7.28 -1.79 9.51
N SER A 100 -7.72 -0.88 10.39
CA SER A 100 -8.06 -1.23 11.78
C SER A 100 -9.25 -2.20 11.91
N GLN A 101 -10.10 -2.27 10.89
CA GLN A 101 -11.21 -3.25 10.84
C GLN A 101 -10.73 -4.63 10.40
N LEU A 102 -9.54 -4.74 9.81
CA LEU A 102 -9.01 -5.97 9.22
C LEU A 102 -7.97 -6.68 10.09
N THR A 103 -7.55 -6.07 11.21
CA THR A 103 -6.55 -6.63 12.12
C THR A 103 -6.76 -6.17 13.56
N HIS A 104 -6.38 -7.00 14.53
CA HIS A 104 -6.42 -6.67 15.95
C HIS A 104 -5.07 -6.19 16.51
N LYS A 105 -4.02 -6.22 15.70
CA LYS A 105 -2.69 -5.77 16.13
C LYS A 105 -2.61 -4.25 16.09
N SER A 106 -1.71 -3.70 16.91
CA SER A 106 -1.52 -2.25 17.09
C SER A 106 -0.10 -1.78 16.79
N ASN A 107 0.81 -2.67 16.41
CA ASN A 107 2.21 -2.36 16.10
C ASN A 107 2.38 -1.78 14.69
N TRP A 108 1.50 -0.87 14.28
CA TRP A 108 1.50 -0.31 12.94
C TRP A 108 0.94 1.11 12.89
N LYS A 109 1.32 1.83 11.84
CA LYS A 109 0.82 3.19 11.56
C LYS A 109 0.80 3.44 10.06
N ILE A 110 -0.21 4.17 9.58
CA ILE A 110 -0.23 4.71 8.21
C ILE A 110 0.09 6.20 8.25
N LEU A 111 0.95 6.63 7.33
CA LEU A 111 1.41 8.01 7.13
C LEU A 111 0.88 8.51 5.79
N ASP A 112 0.11 9.59 5.79
CA ASP A 112 -0.43 10.23 4.58
C ASP A 112 0.22 11.58 4.23
N ASP A 113 1.12 12.07 5.08
CA ASP A 113 1.93 13.29 4.85
C ASP A 113 2.74 13.23 3.54
N TYR A 114 3.08 12.02 3.09
CA TYR A 114 3.89 11.77 1.90
C TYR A 114 3.05 11.41 0.66
N CYS A 115 1.74 11.68 0.66
CA CYS A 115 0.87 11.32 -0.47
C CYS A 115 0.99 12.27 -1.68
N PHE A 116 1.73 13.38 -1.57
CA PHE A 116 1.95 14.37 -2.65
C PHE A 116 0.67 14.88 -3.33
N GLY A 117 -0.36 15.14 -2.53
CA GLY A 117 -1.67 15.61 -3.00
C GLY A 117 -2.66 14.50 -3.35
N GLY A 118 -2.30 13.24 -3.11
CA GLY A 118 -3.19 12.08 -3.21
C GLY A 118 -2.93 11.19 -4.43
N TYR A 119 -3.89 10.33 -4.73
CA TYR A 119 -3.72 9.25 -5.69
C TYR A 119 -3.37 9.75 -7.10
N ALA A 120 -2.34 9.14 -7.69
CA ALA A 120 -1.78 9.51 -9.01
C ALA A 120 -1.36 10.98 -9.17
N LYS A 121 -1.29 11.76 -8.08
CA LYS A 121 -0.70 13.09 -8.07
C LYS A 121 0.82 13.00 -7.91
N THR A 122 1.51 13.90 -8.60
CA THR A 122 2.96 14.03 -8.56
C THR A 122 3.34 15.50 -8.40
N THR A 123 4.54 15.74 -7.88
CA THR A 123 5.15 17.06 -7.73
C THR A 123 6.56 17.04 -8.33
N VAL A 124 7.10 18.21 -8.64
CA VAL A 124 8.50 18.34 -9.11
C VAL A 124 9.48 17.79 -8.07
N GLU A 125 9.16 17.97 -6.79
CA GLU A 125 9.93 17.44 -5.66
C GLU A 125 9.98 15.90 -5.67
N LEU A 126 8.82 15.23 -5.78
CA LEU A 126 8.76 13.77 -5.84
C LEU A 126 9.52 13.22 -7.06
N VAL A 127 9.33 13.83 -8.23
CA VAL A 127 10.03 13.43 -9.45
C VAL A 127 11.54 13.62 -9.31
N SER A 128 11.98 14.72 -8.71
CA SER A 128 13.40 14.99 -8.47
C SER A 128 14.01 13.97 -7.50
N PHE A 129 13.28 13.64 -6.42
CA PHE A 129 13.70 12.58 -5.50
C PHE A 129 13.85 11.23 -6.20
N ILE A 130 12.85 10.81 -6.97
CA ILE A 130 12.89 9.52 -7.70
C ILE A 130 14.10 9.48 -8.64
N ASN A 131 14.33 10.54 -9.43
CA ASN A 131 15.46 10.60 -10.35
C ASN A 131 16.81 10.50 -9.63
N ASN A 132 16.97 11.22 -8.51
CA ASN A 132 18.20 11.20 -7.73
C ASN A 132 18.41 9.83 -7.06
N PHE A 133 17.36 9.25 -6.48
CA PHE A 133 17.38 7.93 -5.86
C PHE A 133 17.80 6.86 -6.87
N GLU A 134 17.21 6.88 -8.07
CA GLU A 134 17.54 5.93 -9.13
C GLU A 134 18.98 6.05 -9.64
N GLN A 135 19.46 7.29 -9.79
CA GLN A 135 20.85 7.54 -10.20
C GLN A 135 21.84 6.98 -9.17
N GLN A 136 21.53 7.14 -7.89
CA GLN A 136 22.39 6.73 -6.78
C GLN A 136 22.34 5.22 -6.51
N TYR A 137 21.13 4.66 -6.36
CA TYR A 137 20.94 3.30 -5.88
C TYR A 137 20.66 2.27 -6.98
N ARG A 138 20.40 2.73 -8.22
CA ARG A 138 20.08 1.86 -9.37
C ARG A 138 18.84 0.99 -9.15
N ILE A 139 17.91 1.44 -8.31
CA ILE A 139 16.62 0.79 -8.05
C ILE A 139 15.51 1.68 -8.61
N PRO A 140 14.78 1.25 -9.65
CA PRO A 140 13.73 2.04 -10.27
C PRO A 140 12.51 2.19 -9.35
N LEU A 141 11.93 3.38 -9.27
CA LEU A 141 10.71 3.67 -8.51
C LEU A 141 9.60 4.17 -9.45
N GLU A 142 8.37 4.21 -8.96
CA GLU A 142 7.25 4.86 -9.63
C GLU A 142 6.53 5.89 -8.74
N GLN A 143 5.87 6.86 -9.36
CA GLN A 143 5.38 8.07 -8.71
C GLN A 143 4.06 7.92 -7.94
N ILE A 144 3.34 6.80 -8.10
CA ILE A 144 2.02 6.59 -7.50
C ILE A 144 2.16 6.03 -6.07
N TYR A 145 3.05 5.05 -5.84
CA TYR A 145 3.18 4.33 -4.57
C TYR A 145 4.62 4.31 -4.02
N THR A 146 5.53 3.57 -4.67
CA THR A 146 6.88 3.27 -4.20
C THR A 146 7.73 4.53 -4.06
N GLY A 147 7.69 5.45 -5.03
CA GLY A 147 8.38 6.74 -4.95
C GLY A 147 7.97 7.56 -3.74
N LYS A 148 6.67 7.58 -3.41
CA LYS A 148 6.13 8.27 -2.24
C LYS A 148 6.59 7.64 -0.93
N MET A 149 6.57 6.31 -0.87
CA MET A 149 7.06 5.55 0.27
C MET A 149 8.55 5.80 0.51
N PHE A 150 9.38 5.64 -0.53
CA PHE A 150 10.82 5.86 -0.42
C PHE A 150 11.15 7.32 -0.03
N TYR A 151 10.41 8.29 -0.58
CA TYR A 151 10.54 9.68 -0.15
C TYR A 151 10.30 9.81 1.36
N GLY A 152 9.17 9.29 1.84
CA GLY A 152 8.82 9.38 3.25
C GLY A 152 9.82 8.69 4.17
N ILE A 153 10.37 7.53 3.77
CA ILE A 153 11.40 6.83 4.55
C ILE A 153 12.66 7.69 4.69
N PHE A 154 13.15 8.28 3.58
CA PHE A 154 14.36 9.11 3.61
C PHE A 154 14.17 10.40 4.41
N ASP A 155 13.00 11.02 4.31
CA ASP A 155 12.64 12.18 5.11
C ASP A 155 12.57 11.84 6.62
N LEU A 156 11.95 10.71 6.98
CA LEU A 156 11.93 10.22 8.37
C LEU A 156 13.33 9.91 8.92
N ILE A 157 14.21 9.32 8.10
CA ILE A 157 15.62 9.12 8.46
C ILE A 157 16.28 10.47 8.76
N SER A 158 16.09 11.47 7.89
CA SER A 158 16.68 12.81 8.06
C SER A 158 16.19 13.52 9.34
N LYS A 159 14.96 13.20 9.77
CA LYS A 159 14.33 13.74 10.97
C LYS A 159 14.67 12.96 12.25
N GLY A 160 15.46 11.88 12.15
CA GLY A 160 15.83 11.04 13.29
C GLY A 160 14.65 10.25 13.88
N TYR A 161 13.66 9.91 13.06
CA TYR A 161 12.49 9.13 13.50
C TYR A 161 12.88 7.72 13.97
N PHE A 162 13.76 7.05 13.22
CA PHE A 162 14.19 5.69 13.51
C PHE A 162 15.27 5.69 14.60
N LYS A 163 15.23 4.66 15.46
CA LYS A 163 16.29 4.44 16.46
C LYS A 163 17.64 4.24 15.76
N GLU A 164 18.70 4.63 16.44
CA GLU A 164 20.06 4.36 15.97
C GLU A 164 20.25 2.85 15.75
N ASN A 165 20.87 2.48 14.62
CA ASN A 165 21.08 1.10 14.18
C ASN A 165 19.81 0.27 13.91
N ALA A 166 18.63 0.89 13.83
CA ALA A 166 17.40 0.20 13.44
C ALA A 166 17.54 -0.43 12.05
N LYS A 167 17.13 -1.69 11.93
CA LYS A 167 17.09 -2.42 10.66
C LYS A 167 15.71 -2.28 10.04
N ILE A 168 15.67 -1.68 8.86
CA ILE A 168 14.42 -1.37 8.14
C ILE A 168 14.30 -2.28 6.92
N LEU A 169 13.21 -3.04 6.85
CA LEU A 169 12.82 -3.79 5.65
C LEU A 169 11.84 -2.94 4.84
N ILE A 170 12.10 -2.77 3.54
CA ILE A 170 11.25 -1.97 2.65
C ILE A 170 10.67 -2.87 1.55
N LEU A 171 9.35 -2.98 1.49
CA LEU A 171 8.66 -3.74 0.44
C LEU A 171 8.53 -2.90 -0.84
N HIS A 172 9.39 -3.17 -1.81
CA HIS A 172 9.27 -2.60 -3.15
C HIS A 172 8.21 -3.35 -3.98
N SER A 173 6.94 -2.94 -3.85
CA SER A 173 5.77 -3.63 -4.43
C SER A 173 5.62 -3.55 -5.97
N GLY A 174 6.55 -2.90 -6.67
CA GLY A 174 6.57 -2.82 -8.13
C GLY A 174 5.83 -1.59 -8.66
N GLY A 175 5.00 -1.78 -9.71
CA GLY A 175 4.21 -0.71 -10.33
C GLY A 175 4.89 0.02 -11.50
N LEU A 176 6.09 -0.41 -11.90
CA LEU A 176 6.90 0.25 -12.93
C LEU A 176 6.20 0.40 -14.29
N GLN A 177 5.20 -0.43 -14.59
CA GLN A 177 4.38 -0.32 -15.80
C GLN A 177 3.52 0.96 -15.84
N GLY A 178 3.26 1.59 -14.69
CA GLY A 178 2.54 2.85 -14.57
C GLY A 178 3.45 4.09 -14.56
N ARG A 179 4.76 3.89 -14.72
CA ARG A 179 5.75 4.97 -14.73
C ARG A 179 5.58 5.82 -15.99
N SER A 180 5.61 7.14 -15.81
CA SER A 180 5.48 8.15 -16.89
C SER A 180 6.67 9.08 -16.92
#